data_AF-G5DXH9-F1
#
_entry.id   AF-G5DXH9-F1
#
_cell.length_a   1.000
_cell.length_b   1.000
_cell.length_c   1.000
_cell.angle_alpha   90.00
_cell.angle_beta   90.00
_cell.angle_gamma   90.00
#
_symmetry.space_group_name_H-M   'P 1'
#
loop_
_entity.id
_entity.type
_entity.pdbx_description
1 polymer ?
#
loop_
_entity_poly.entity_id
_entity_poly.type
_entity_poly.pdbx_seq_one_letter_code
_entity_poly.pdbx_strand_id
1 'polypeptide(L)' 'LLIYGGEDSLRRRKHDFWLLDLNSIPGIKTHSFSSSSRSTLTRMWRRLKSHGFNINSRSFHAACADHSGRFVYVFGG' A
#
# COMPACT_ATOMS: atom_id res chain seq x y z
N LEU A 1 -2.96 4.14 -3.51
CA LEU A 1 -3.62 3.46 -2.38
C LEU A 1 -2.53 2.94 -1.44
N LEU A 2 -2.68 3.12 -0.12
CA LEU A 2 -1.78 2.58 0.90
C LEU A 2 -2.50 1.51 1.71
N ILE A 3 -1.83 0.40 1.97
CA ILE A 3 -2.29 -0.69 2.85
C ILE A 3 -1.25 -0.85 3.96
N TYR A 4 -1.71 -1.00 5.20
CA TYR A 4 -0.89 -1.31 6.36
C TYR A 4 -1.50 -2.48 7.13
N GLY A 5 -0.66 -3.39 7.63
CA GLY A 5 -1.08 -4.48 8.52
C GLY A 5 -2.05 -5.47 7.89
N GLY A 6 -3.01 -5.96 8.68
CA GLY A 6 -3.94 -7.02 8.28
C GLY A 6 -3.41 -8.42 8.63
N GLU A 7 -4.08 -9.44 8.10
CA GLU A 7 -3.75 -10.85 8.31
C GLU A 7 -3.62 -11.57 6.96
N ASP A 8 -2.74 -12.57 6.88
CA ASP A 8 -2.73 -13.49 5.74
C ASP A 8 -3.73 -14.65 5.92
N SER A 9 -3.83 -15.53 4.94
CA SER A 9 -4.73 -16.70 4.97
C SER A 9 -4.46 -17.67 6.13
N LEU A 10 -3.28 -17.58 6.76
CA LEU A 10 -2.90 -18.34 7.95
C LEU A 10 -3.13 -17.54 9.24
N ARG A 11 -3.88 -16.43 9.17
CA ARG A 11 -4.18 -15.50 10.28
C ARG A 11 -2.93 -14.90 10.93
N ARG A 12 -1.82 -14.78 10.21
CA ARG A 12 -0.62 -14.13 10.72
C ARG A 12 -0.71 -12.63 10.50
N ARG A 13 -0.70 -11.88 11.59
CA ARG A 13 -0.71 -10.41 11.56
C ARG A 13 0.51 -9.84 10.86
N LYS A 14 0.30 -8.76 10.11
CA LYS A 14 1.32 -8.05 9.35
C LYS A 14 1.63 -6.69 9.99
N HIS A 15 2.80 -6.16 9.68
CA HIS A 15 3.27 -4.85 10.16
C HIS A 15 3.93 -4.04 9.04
N ASP A 16 3.77 -4.47 7.79
CA ASP A 16 4.37 -3.84 6.63
C ASP A 16 3.38 -2.93 5.90
N PHE A 17 3.96 -1.98 5.17
CA PHE A 17 3.25 -1.03 4.35
C PHE A 17 3.39 -1.39 2.88
N TRP A 18 2.27 -1.39 2.16
CA TRP A 18 2.22 -1.62 0.72
C TRP A 18 1.56 -0.44 0.03
N LEU A 19 2.23 0.11 -0.98
CA LEU A 19 1.69 1.16 -1.82
C LEU A 19 1.39 0.61 -3.21
N LEU A 20 0.16 0.86 -3.67
CA LEU A 20 -0.22 0.74 -5.07
C LEU A 20 0.03 2.06 -5.78
N ASP A 21 0.95 2.04 -6.75
CA ASP A 21 1.16 3.14 -7.68
C ASP A 21 0.11 3.12 -8.80
N LEU A 22 -0.92 3.94 -8.65
CA LEU A 22 -2.01 4.02 -9.63
C LEU A 22 -1.54 4.51 -11.01
N ASN A 23 -0.40 5.22 -11.10
CA ASN A 23 0.15 5.69 -12.38
C ASN A 23 0.68 4.55 -13.25
N SER A 24 1.00 3.42 -12.63
CA SER A 24 1.51 2.24 -13.32
C SER A 24 0.40 1.33 -13.88
N ILE A 25 -0.87 1.66 -13.61
CA ILE A 25 -2.03 0.90 -14.09
C ILE A 25 -2.36 1.33 -15.52
N PRO A 26 -2.26 0.42 -16.52
CA PRO A 26 -2.66 0.72 -17.88
C PRO A 26 -4.15 1.11 -17.92
N GLY A 27 -4.49 2.24 -18.54
CA GLY A 27 -5.86 2.70 -18.72
C GLY A 27 -6.38 3.73 -17.71
N ILE A 28 -5.68 3.98 -16.59
CA ILE A 28 -6.04 5.09 -15.67
C ILE A 28 -5.62 6.46 -16.24
N LYS A 29 -4.61 6.48 -17.13
CA LYS A 29 -4.26 7.65 -17.91
C LYS A 29 -4.85 7.52 -19.31
N THR A 30 -5.91 8.26 -19.60
CA THR A 30 -6.25 8.61 -20.97
C THR A 30 -5.02 9.28 -21.60
N HIS A 31 -4.53 8.73 -22.71
CA HIS A 31 -3.34 9.17 -23.48
C HIS A 31 -1.95 8.88 -22.89
N SER A 32 -1.53 7.62 -22.96
CA SER A 32 -0.22 7.30 -23.56
C SER A 32 -0.13 5.79 -23.77
N PHE A 33 -0.42 5.35 -25.00
CA PHE A 33 -0.06 4.01 -25.46
C PHE A 33 1.46 3.87 -25.42
N SER A 34 1.95 2.95 -24.60
CA SER A 34 3.26 2.32 -24.79
C SER A 34 3.11 0.85 -24.40
N SER A 35 3.60 -0.01 -25.29
CA SER A 35 3.40 -1.46 -25.30
C SER A 35 3.64 -2.11 -23.93
N SER A 36 2.59 -2.69 -23.36
CA SER A 36 2.66 -3.37 -22.06
C SER A 36 3.37 -4.72 -22.20
N SER A 37 4.67 -4.76 -21.89
CA SER A 37 5.35 -6.02 -21.56
C SER A 37 4.89 -6.51 -20.19
N ARG A 38 4.82 -7.83 -19.97
CA ARG A 38 4.46 -8.49 -18.69
C ARG A 38 5.20 -7.96 -17.45
N SER A 39 6.29 -7.22 -17.63
CA SER A 39 7.11 -6.62 -16.56
C SER A 39 6.50 -5.38 -15.90
N THR A 40 5.47 -4.74 -16.48
CA THR A 40 4.85 -3.52 -15.92
C THR A 40 3.87 -3.81 -14.79
N LEU A 41 3.20 -4.97 -14.79
CA LEU A 41 2.24 -5.37 -13.75
C LEU A 41 2.91 -5.61 -12.38
N THR A 42 4.11 -6.19 -12.36
CA THR A 42 4.85 -6.48 -11.11
C THR A 42 5.40 -5.22 -10.43
N ARG A 43 5.46 -4.08 -11.13
CA ARG A 43 5.96 -2.81 -10.59
C ARG A 43 4.88 -1.96 -9.90
N MET A 44 3.62 -2.39 -9.94
CA MET A 44 2.50 -1.61 -9.41
C MET A 44 2.48 -1.54 -7.87
N TRP A 45 2.79 -2.66 -7.22
CA TRP A 45 2.83 -2.74 -5.77
C TRP A 45 4.26 -2.63 -5.29
N ARG A 46 4.51 -1.69 -4.38
CA ARG A 46 5.80 -1.54 -3.72
C ARG A 46 5.64 -1.63 -2.21
N ARG A 47 6.49 -2.44 -1.59
CA ARG A 47 6.61 -2.48 -0.13
C ARG A 47 7.40 -1.26 0.31
N LEU A 48 6.85 -0.49 1.25
CA LEU A 48 7.53 0.66 1.84
C LEU A 48 8.30 0.21 3.08
N LYS A 49 9.52 0.75 3.24
CA LYS A 49 10.29 0.61 4.47
C LYS A 49 9.85 1.70 5.44
N SER A 50 9.47 1.32 6.66
CA SER A 50 9.28 2.25 7.77
C SER A 50 10.62 2.56 8.43
N HIS A 51 10.77 3.78 8.94
CA HIS A 51 11.91 4.22 9.73
C HIS A 51 11.42 4.75 11.08
N GLY A 52 12.24 4.61 12.12
CA GLY A 52 11.88 5.02 13.48
C GLY A 52 11.23 3.90 14.29
N PHE A 53 10.26 4.25 15.13
CA PHE A 53 9.60 3.30 16.03
C PHE A 53 8.81 2.26 15.23
N ASN A 54 9.13 0.98 15.45
CA ASN A 54 8.47 -0.10 14.74
C ASN A 54 7.23 -0.54 15.49
N ILE A 55 6.08 -0.39 14.84
CA ILE A 55 4.78 -0.71 15.43
C ILE A 55 4.56 -2.22 15.35
N ASN A 56 4.04 -2.83 16.41
CA ASN A 56 3.67 -4.25 16.43
C ASN A 56 2.70 -4.62 15.30
N SER A 57 2.77 -5.88 14.85
CA SER A 57 1.84 -6.41 13.86
C SER A 57 0.40 -6.37 14.34
N ARG A 58 -0.51 -5.94 13.47
CA ARG A 58 -1.91 -5.69 13.81
C ARG A 58 -2.87 -5.92 12.66
N SER A 59 -4.11 -6.22 13.01
CA SER A 59 -5.23 -6.47 12.10
C SER A 59 -6.50 -5.83 12.67
N PHE A 60 -7.53 -5.66 11.85
CA PHE A 60 -8.81 -5.07 12.27
C PHE A 60 -8.68 -3.67 12.93
N HIS A 61 -7.65 -2.91 12.55
CA HIS A 61 -7.46 -1.53 12.99
C HIS A 61 -8.23 -0.57 12.10
N ALA A 62 -8.51 0.63 12.62
CA ALA A 62 -8.96 1.75 11.81
C ALA A 62 -7.74 2.53 11.31
N ALA A 63 -7.82 3.05 10.09
CA ALA A 63 -6.81 3.94 9.54
C ALA A 63 -7.46 5.10 8.77
N CYS A 64 -6.91 6.30 8.91
CA CYS A 64 -7.30 7.46 8.11
C CYS A 64 -6.09 8.30 7.71
N ALA A 65 -6.19 9.01 6.60
CA ALA A 65 -5.20 10.00 6.18
C ALA A 65 -5.69 11.41 6.52
N ASP A 66 -4.75 12.32 6.78
CA ASP A 66 -5.07 13.74 6.86
C ASP A 66 -5.40 14.34 5.48
N HIS A 67 -5.94 15.56 5.45
CA HIS A 67 -6.26 16.25 4.19
C HIS A 67 -5.03 16.48 3.31
N SER A 68 -3.82 16.58 3.88
CA SER A 68 -2.61 16.73 3.07
C SER A 68 -2.13 15.42 2.45
N GLY A 69 -2.66 14.27 2.89
CA GLY A 69 -2.23 12.94 2.48
C GLY A 69 -0.81 12.58 2.92
N ARG A 70 -0.21 13.37 3.83
CA ARG A 70 1.16 13.16 4.32
C ARG A 70 1.21 12.33 5.58
N PHE A 71 0.15 12.37 6.37
CA PHE A 71 0.08 11.65 7.63
C PHE A 71 -1.04 10.62 7.59
N VAL A 72 -0.74 9.43 8.09
CA VAL A 72 -1.70 8.35 8.27
C VAL A 72 -1.77 8.03 9.76
N TYR A 73 -2.97 8.05 10.29
CA TYR A 73 -3.26 7.71 11.67
C TYR A 73 -3.82 6.29 11.71
N VAL A 74 -3.30 5.48 12.63
CA VAL A 74 -3.73 4.10 12.84
C VAL A 74 -4.17 3.94 14.28
N PHE A 75 -5.37 3.41 14.49
CA PHE A 75 -5.96 3.27 15.82
C PHE A 75 -6.56 1.87 16.05
N GLY A 76 -6.34 1.34 17.25
CA GLY A 76 -6.73 -0.02 17.62
C GLY A 76 -5.95 -1.10 16.87
N GLY A 77 -6.44 -2.34 17.02
CA GLY A 77 -5.92 -3.56 16.39
C GLY A 77 -4.57 -4.04 16.91
#